data_AF-A0A967L921-F1
#
_entry.id   AF-A0A967L921-F1
#
_cell.length_a   1.000
_cell.length_b   1.000
_cell.length_c   1.000
_cell.angle_alpha   90.00
_cell.angle_beta   90.00
_cell.angle_gamma   90.00
#
_symmetry.space_group_name_H-M   'P 1'
#
loop_
_entity.id
_entity.type
_entity.pdbx_description
1 polymer ?
#
loop_
_entity_poly.entity_id
_entity_poly.type
_entity_poly.pdbx_seq_one_letter_code
_entity_poly.pdbx_strand_id
1 'polypeptide(L)'
;MSRPASRSKIGPFIETYRLDEGEFLEPRDSYGSFNAFFRRRLRAGARPVLAGAGEVVFPADGRHFAIPELGREEGVFVKGQRFDLAGLLGDHGLAEEFAGGTL
;
A
#
# COMPACT_ATOMS: atom_id res chain seq x y z
N MET A 1 -9.20 11.47 -10.58
CA MET A 1 -9.54 10.40 -11.56
C MET A 1 -10.93 9.78 -11.29
N SER A 2 -11.91 10.57 -10.81
CA SER A 2 -13.24 10.05 -10.40
C SER A 2 -14.38 10.33 -11.38
N ARG A 3 -14.12 11.04 -12.49
CA ARG A 3 -15.15 11.34 -13.51
C ARG A 3 -15.43 10.11 -14.40
N PRO A 4 -16.65 9.92 -14.93
CA PRO A 4 -16.99 8.77 -15.77
C PRO A 4 -16.09 8.58 -16.99
N ALA A 5 -15.65 9.67 -17.64
CA ALA A 5 -14.73 9.62 -18.77
C ALA A 5 -13.39 8.91 -18.45
N SER A 6 -13.01 8.78 -17.17
CA SER A 6 -11.78 8.09 -16.78
C SER A 6 -11.85 6.56 -16.89
N ARG A 7 -13.04 5.97 -17.07
CA ARG A 7 -13.23 4.52 -17.22
C ARG A 7 -12.38 3.92 -18.34
N SER A 8 -12.17 4.67 -19.42
CA SER A 8 -11.35 4.25 -20.56
C SER A 8 -9.90 3.91 -20.18
N LYS A 9 -9.41 4.35 -19.01
CA LYS A 9 -8.06 4.03 -18.53
C LYS A 9 -7.97 2.66 -17.84
N ILE A 10 -9.09 2.00 -17.52
CA ILE A 10 -9.08 0.75 -16.75
C ILE A 10 -8.41 -0.38 -17.54
N GLY A 11 -8.86 -0.64 -18.78
CA GLY A 11 -8.29 -1.69 -19.63
C GLY A 11 -6.77 -1.52 -19.86
N PRO A 12 -6.31 -0.36 -20.35
CA PRO A 12 -4.88 -0.11 -20.53
C PRO A 12 -4.06 -0.28 -19.25
N PHE A 13 -4.61 0.08 -18.08
CA PHE A 13 -3.94 -0.08 -16.81
C PHE A 13 -3.80 -1.56 -16.42
N ILE A 14 -4.86 -2.36 -16.59
CA ILE A 14 -4.82 -3.81 -16.35
C ILE A 14 -3.75 -4.46 -17.23
N GLU A 15 -3.70 -4.12 -18.52
CA GLU A 15 -2.73 -4.67 -19.46
C GLU A 15 -1.29 -4.25 -19.12
N THR A 16 -1.07 -2.96 -18.87
CA THR A 16 0.26 -2.40 -18.58
C THR A 16 0.84 -3.00 -17.30
N TYR A 17 0.04 -3.10 -16.24
CA TYR A 17 0.48 -3.59 -14.92
C TYR A 17 0.19 -5.08 -14.70
N ARG A 18 -0.32 -5.77 -15.73
CA ARG A 18 -0.61 -7.22 -15.74
C ARG A 18 -1.41 -7.67 -14.52
N LEU A 19 -2.48 -6.93 -14.21
CA LEU A 19 -3.32 -7.26 -13.08
C LEU A 19 -4.14 -8.53 -13.36
N ASP A 20 -4.24 -9.41 -12.36
CA ASP A 20 -5.08 -10.60 -12.46
C ASP A 20 -6.55 -10.25 -12.21
N GLU A 21 -7.33 -10.20 -13.29
CA GLU A 21 -8.78 -9.93 -13.21
C GLU A 21 -9.55 -11.04 -12.47
N GLY A 22 -8.99 -12.25 -12.36
CA GLY A 22 -9.58 -13.36 -11.62
C GLY A 22 -9.77 -13.05 -10.13
N GLU A 23 -8.91 -12.22 -9.56
CA GLU A 23 -8.99 -11.82 -8.15
C GLU A 23 -10.05 -10.76 -7.87
N PHE A 24 -10.58 -10.09 -8.90
CA PHE A 24 -11.49 -8.97 -8.69
C PHE A 24 -12.88 -9.47 -8.29
N LEU A 25 -13.48 -8.82 -7.30
CA LEU A 25 -14.85 -9.16 -6.88
C LEU A 25 -15.86 -8.89 -7.99
N GLU A 26 -15.73 -7.73 -8.64
CA GLU A 26 -16.59 -7.24 -9.71
C GLU A 26 -15.81 -7.15 -11.03
N PRO A 27 -16.43 -7.42 -12.19
CA PRO A 27 -15.77 -7.33 -13.49
C PRO A 27 -15.34 -5.89 -13.80
N ARG A 28 -14.25 -5.73 -14.57
CA ARG A 28 -13.66 -4.40 -14.89
C ARG A 28 -14.63 -3.39 -15.52
N ASP A 29 -15.63 -3.87 -16.26
CA ASP A 29 -16.58 -3.03 -16.97
C ASP A 29 -17.73 -2.52 -16.07
N SER A 30 -17.80 -2.99 -14.81
CA SER A 30 -18.77 -2.50 -13.82
C SER A 30 -18.42 -1.13 -13.23
N TYR A 31 -17.14 -0.75 -13.22
CA TYR A 31 -16.68 0.43 -12.49
C TYR A 31 -17.03 1.74 -13.20
N GLY A 32 -17.68 2.66 -12.48
CA GLY A 32 -18.11 3.97 -13.01
C GLY A 32 -16.99 4.99 -13.25
N SER A 33 -15.78 4.75 -12.74
CA SER A 33 -14.59 5.60 -12.95
C SER A 33 -13.32 4.81 -12.66
N PHE A 34 -12.17 5.32 -13.09
CA PHE A 34 -10.89 4.70 -12.77
C PHE A 34 -10.64 4.65 -11.26
N ASN A 35 -10.96 5.71 -10.50
CA ASN A 35 -10.79 5.69 -9.05
C ASN A 35 -11.67 4.63 -8.38
N ALA A 36 -12.86 4.35 -8.91
CA ALA A 36 -13.69 3.26 -8.42
C ALA A 36 -13.02 1.88 -8.63
N PHE A 37 -12.40 1.69 -9.80
CA PHE A 37 -11.58 0.51 -10.11
C PHE A 37 -10.28 0.44 -9.29
N PHE A 38 -9.60 1.56 -9.04
CA PHE A 38 -8.32 1.60 -8.34
C PHE A 38 -8.43 1.09 -6.90
N ARG A 39 -9.60 1.28 -6.27
CA ARG A 39 -9.96 0.74 -4.95
C ARG A 39 -10.81 -0.53 -5.01
N ARG A 40 -10.79 -1.26 -6.13
CA ARG A 40 -11.60 -2.49 -6.33
C ARG A 40 -11.46 -3.44 -5.14
N ARG A 41 -12.56 -4.12 -4.82
CA ARG A 41 -12.54 -5.20 -3.82
C ARG A 41 -11.98 -6.47 -4.47
N LEU A 42 -11.25 -7.25 -3.68
CA LEU A 42 -10.80 -8.58 -4.07
C LEU A 42 -11.82 -9.64 -3.64
N ARG A 43 -11.82 -10.78 -4.30
CA ARG A 43 -12.62 -11.95 -3.90
C ARG A 43 -12.19 -12.43 -2.51
N ALA A 44 -13.16 -12.95 -1.75
CA ALA A 44 -12.84 -13.69 -0.54
C ALA A 44 -11.91 -14.87 -0.88
N GLY A 45 -10.90 -15.10 -0.05
CA GLY A 45 -9.90 -16.16 -0.24
C GLY A 45 -8.74 -15.79 -1.17
N ALA A 46 -8.76 -14.65 -1.87
CA ALA A 46 -7.61 -14.20 -2.66
C ALA A 46 -6.37 -13.90 -1.79
N ARG A 47 -6.60 -13.54 -0.52
CA ARG A 47 -5.56 -13.27 0.49
C ARG A 47 -5.94 -13.98 1.80
N PRO A 48 -5.66 -15.29 1.93
CA PRO A 48 -5.88 -15.99 3.19
C PRO A 48 -4.93 -15.43 4.25
N VAL A 49 -5.48 -14.98 5.38
CA VAL A 49 -4.70 -14.54 6.54
C VAL A 49 -4.68 -15.66 7.54
N LEU A 50 -3.52 -16.30 7.70
CA LEU A 50 -3.25 -17.24 8.78
C LEU A 50 -2.29 -16.51 9.71
N ALA A 51 -2.75 -16.17 10.92
CA ALA A 51 -1.93 -15.53 11.94
C ALA A 51 -2.04 -16.30 13.24
N GLY A 52 -0.91 -16.80 13.73
CA GLY A 52 -0.74 -17.36 15.06
C GLY A 52 -0.45 -16.28 16.11
N ALA A 53 -0.36 -16.70 17.37
CA ALA A 53 0.05 -15.81 18.45
C ALA A 53 1.51 -15.37 18.24
N GLY A 54 1.75 -14.06 18.22
CA GLY A 54 3.09 -13.48 18.02
C GLY A 54 3.52 -13.33 16.56
N GLU A 55 2.67 -13.67 15.59
CA GLU A 55 2.94 -13.44 14.17
C GLU A 55 2.40 -12.09 13.71
N VAL A 56 3.17 -11.42 12.84
CA VAL A 56 2.75 -10.20 12.13
C VAL A 56 2.60 -10.55 10.66
N VAL A 57 1.51 -10.09 10.04
CA VAL A 57 1.23 -10.31 8.63
C VAL A 57 1.49 -9.05 7.82
N PHE A 58 1.75 -9.21 6.52
CA PHE A 58 1.92 -8.06 5.64
C PHE A 58 0.61 -7.27 5.53
N PRO A 59 0.65 -5.92 5.63
CA PRO A 59 -0.54 -5.10 5.64
C PRO A 59 -1.12 -4.86 4.23
N ALA A 60 -0.32 -5.08 3.18
CA ALA A 60 -0.70 -4.78 1.80
C ALA A 60 0.04 -5.66 0.79
N ASP A 61 -0.54 -5.77 -0.41
CA ASP A 61 0.12 -6.36 -1.56
C ASP A 61 1.21 -5.42 -2.10
N GLY A 62 2.42 -5.94 -2.30
CA GLY A 62 3.48 -5.18 -2.94
C GLY A 62 4.86 -5.64 -2.55
N ARG A 63 5.84 -4.81 -2.90
CA ARG A 63 7.21 -4.94 -2.40
C ARG A 63 7.31 -4.15 -1.11
N HIS A 64 7.91 -4.76 -0.11
CA HIS A 64 8.10 -4.14 1.19
C HIS A 64 9.56 -3.68 1.30
N PHE A 65 9.72 -2.48 1.84
CA PHE A 65 11.00 -1.90 2.21
C PHE A 65 10.98 -1.79 3.72
N ALA A 66 12.02 -2.32 4.37
CA ALA A 66 12.13 -2.35 5.82
C ALA A 66 13.42 -1.66 6.28
N ILE A 67 13.33 -0.99 7.43
CA ILE A 67 14.43 -0.35 8.14
C ILE A 67 14.61 -1.09 9.46
N PRO A 68 15.69 -1.89 9.62
CA PRO A 68 15.88 -2.73 10.80
C PRO A 68 15.94 -1.94 12.11
N GLU A 69 16.53 -0.76 12.11
CA GLU A 69 16.74 0.05 13.31
C GLU A 69 16.56 1.56 13.02
N LEU A 70 15.51 2.13 13.56
CA LEU A 70 15.19 3.54 13.46
C LEU A 70 16.17 4.38 14.28
N GLY A 71 16.77 5.39 13.65
CA GLY A 71 17.71 6.32 14.28
C GLY A 71 19.19 6.02 14.04
N ARG A 72 19.54 4.84 13.50
CA ARG A 72 20.89 4.53 13.01
C ARG A 72 21.13 4.96 11.56
N GLU A 73 20.08 4.92 10.75
CA GLU A 73 20.13 5.30 9.33
C GLU A 73 20.28 6.83 9.17
N GLU A 74 20.78 7.27 8.00
CA GLU A 74 20.87 8.70 7.65
C GLU A 74 19.49 9.40 7.57
N GLY A 75 18.40 8.63 7.57
CA GLY A 75 17.01 9.07 7.59
C GLY A 75 16.09 8.15 6.79
N VAL A 76 14.79 8.40 6.86
CA VAL A 76 13.79 7.73 6.03
C VAL A 76 13.63 8.51 4.73
N PHE A 77 13.83 7.84 3.59
CA PHE A 77 13.72 8.46 2.28
C PHE A 77 12.35 8.19 1.65
N VAL A 78 11.58 9.25 1.44
CA VAL A 78 10.27 9.19 0.78
C VAL A 78 10.28 10.12 -0.42
N LYS A 79 10.09 9.55 -1.62
CA LYS A 79 10.05 10.31 -2.89
C LYS A 79 11.27 11.24 -3.09
N GLY A 80 12.47 10.77 -2.74
CA GLY A 80 13.71 11.55 -2.86
C GLY A 80 13.91 12.63 -1.79
N GLN A 81 13.00 12.74 -0.82
CA GLN A 81 13.14 13.61 0.34
C GLN A 81 13.56 12.80 1.56
N ARG A 82 14.47 13.36 2.36
CA ARG A 82 14.95 12.75 3.61
C ARG A 82 14.17 13.29 4.80
N PHE A 83 13.69 12.39 5.64
CA PHE A 83 13.02 12.69 6.90
C PHE A 83 13.79 12.07 8.06
N ASP A 84 13.89 12.79 9.18
CA ASP A 84 14.13 12.14 10.48
C ASP A 84 12.82 11.56 11.03
N LEU A 85 12.89 10.83 12.15
CA LEU A 85 11.71 10.13 12.68
C LEU A 85 10.61 11.10 13.13
N ALA A 86 10.99 12.22 13.77
CA ALA A 86 10.04 13.26 14.17
C ALA A 86 9.38 13.94 12.97
N GLY A 87 10.14 14.24 11.92
CA GLY A 87 9.61 14.82 10.68
C GLY A 87 8.74 13.84 9.89
N LEU A 88 9.03 12.53 9.95
CA LEU A 88 8.20 11.49 9.33
C LEU A 88 6.87 11.34 10.04
N LEU A 89 6.89 11.28 11.37
CA LEU A 89 5.70 11.07 12.20
C LEU A 89 4.90 12.35 12.44
N GLY A 90 5.55 13.52 12.32
CA GLY A 90 4.96 14.82 12.66
C GLY A 90 4.74 15.01 14.17
N ASP A 91 5.33 14.15 15.00
CA ASP A 91 5.14 14.13 16.46
C ASP A 91 6.46 13.69 17.14
N HIS A 92 6.93 14.49 18.09
CA HIS A 92 8.17 14.22 18.82
C HIS A 92 8.02 13.13 19.88
N GLY A 93 6.89 13.06 20.60
CA GLY A 93 6.68 12.04 21.62
C GLY A 93 6.55 10.65 21.00
N LEU A 94 5.87 10.56 19.86
CA LEU A 94 5.77 9.32 19.09
C LEU A 94 7.13 8.90 18.52
N ALA A 95 7.97 9.86 18.13
CA ALA A 95 9.32 9.58 17.66
C ALA A 95 10.22 9.04 18.77
N GLU A 96 10.08 9.52 20.00
CA GLU A 96 10.78 8.97 21.16
C GLU A 96 10.32 7.55 21.48
N GLU A 97 9.01 7.28 21.42
CA GLU A 97 8.45 5.95 21.67
C GLU A 97 8.98 4.89 20.69
N PHE A 98 9.10 5.23 19.40
CA PHE A 98 9.56 4.30 18.37
C PHE A 98 11.07 4.36 18.09
N ALA A 99 11.83 5.18 18.81
CA ALA A 99 13.28 5.26 18.63
C ALA A 99 13.95 3.89 18.89
N GLY A 100 14.86 3.48 17.99
CA GLY A 100 15.52 2.16 18.05
C GLY A 100 14.65 0.97 17.64
N GLY A 101 13.39 1.19 17.24
CA GLY A 101 12.50 0.17 16.70
C GLY A 101 12.77 -0.19 15.24
N THR A 102 11.89 -0.98 14.64
CA THR A 102 11.96 -1.44 13.23
C THR A 102 10.77 -0.89 12.43
N LEU A 103 11.00 -0.47 11.18
CA LEU A 103 9.96 0.00 10.24
C LEU A 103 9.85 -0.89 9.00
#